data_AF-A0A133L094-F1
#
_entry.id   AF-A0A133L094-F1
#
_cell.length_a   1.000
_cell.length_b   1.000
_cell.length_c   1.000
_cell.angle_alpha   90.00
_cell.angle_beta   90.00
_cell.angle_gamma   90.00
#
_symmetry.space_group_name_H-M   'P 1'
#
loop_
_entity.id
_entity.type
_entity.pdbx_description
1 polymer ?
#
loop_
_entity_poly.entity_id
_entity_poly.type
_entity_poly.pdbx_seq_one_letter_code
_entity_poly.pdbx_strand_id
1 'polypeptide(L)'
;MKKSWAIIGIIAAVVVIGIIVGVVVYEKEKPSYPKWVGHSKSGKWTAVLSYNGEKYDDVNYSGDFIWNGSKKEKKKVYVLKTQYWVNGKMEAGDKTVAKERVSPDTGFVEYSEAPKKGEHPKAVIYWEENNKVHKEVIPLKKKK
;
A
#
# COMPACT_ATOMS: atom_id res chain seq x y z
N MET A 1 -38.33 29.05 -38.40
CA MET A 1 -37.09 28.28 -38.20
C MET A 1 -36.51 28.44 -36.77
N LYS A 2 -37.25 28.10 -35.70
CA LYS A 2 -36.77 28.23 -34.29
C LYS A 2 -36.70 26.90 -33.53
N LYS A 3 -37.14 25.79 -34.15
CA LYS A 3 -37.28 24.47 -33.48
C LYS A 3 -35.97 23.64 -33.49
N SER A 4 -35.07 23.83 -34.47
CA SER A 4 -33.84 23.04 -34.57
C SER A 4 -32.82 23.31 -33.44
N TRP A 5 -32.71 24.56 -32.98
CA TRP A 5 -31.76 24.91 -31.92
C TRP A 5 -32.15 24.33 -30.56
N ALA A 6 -33.45 24.26 -30.26
CA ALA A 6 -33.96 23.63 -29.05
C ALA A 6 -33.73 22.11 -29.05
N ILE A 7 -33.94 21.45 -30.21
CA ILE A 7 -33.70 20.01 -30.37
C ILE A 7 -32.21 19.68 -30.25
N ILE A 8 -31.33 20.49 -30.86
CA ILE A 8 -29.87 20.35 -30.74
C ILE A 8 -29.44 20.54 -29.27
N GLY A 9 -30.00 21.52 -28.56
CA GLY A 9 -29.72 21.75 -27.14
C GLY A 9 -30.13 20.58 -26.24
N ILE A 10 -31.29 19.96 -26.50
CA ILE A 10 -31.77 18.77 -25.77
C ILE A 10 -30.84 17.57 -26.03
N ILE A 11 -30.46 17.33 -27.28
CA ILE A 11 -29.55 16.23 -27.63
C ILE A 11 -28.19 16.41 -26.94
N ALA A 12 -27.64 17.63 -26.98
CA ALA A 12 -26.39 17.94 -26.30
C ALA A 12 -26.46 17.71 -24.78
N ALA A 13 -27.57 18.13 -24.15
CA ALA A 13 -27.77 17.92 -22.71
C ALA A 13 -27.85 16.42 -22.35
N VAL A 14 -28.55 15.60 -23.15
CA VAL A 14 -28.66 14.15 -22.92
C VAL A 14 -27.29 13.47 -23.06
N VAL A 15 -26.48 13.87 -24.04
CA VAL A 15 -25.11 13.34 -24.21
C VAL A 15 -24.22 13.69 -23.02
N VAL A 16 -24.26 14.94 -22.55
CA VAL A 16 -23.48 15.38 -21.38
C VAL A 16 -23.89 14.59 -20.12
N ILE A 17 -25.19 14.40 -19.90
CA ILE A 17 -25.68 13.60 -18.76
C ILE A 17 -25.21 12.15 -18.88
N GLY A 18 -25.26 11.55 -20.07
CA GLY A 18 -24.77 10.20 -20.32
C GLY A 18 -23.28 10.04 -20.01
N ILE A 19 -22.45 11.02 -20.39
CA ILE A 19 -21.01 11.04 -20.06
C ILE A 19 -20.81 11.13 -18.54
N ILE A 20 -21.51 12.03 -17.86
CA ILE A 20 -21.40 12.19 -16.40
C ILE A 20 -21.79 10.89 -15.68
N VAL A 21 -22.92 10.28 -16.06
CA VAL A 21 -23.36 9.00 -15.48
C VAL A 21 -22.34 7.90 -15.76
N GLY A 22 -21.81 7.81 -16.99
CA GLY A 22 -20.77 6.86 -17.35
C GLY A 22 -19.50 6.99 -16.50
N VAL A 23 -19.02 8.22 -16.29
CA VAL A 23 -17.85 8.49 -15.43
C VAL A 23 -18.14 8.11 -13.97
N VAL A 24 -19.30 8.47 -13.43
CA VAL A 24 -19.67 8.16 -12.04
C VAL A 24 -19.80 6.65 -11.79
N VAL A 25 -20.37 5.90 -12.74
CA VAL A 25 -20.47 4.44 -12.64
C VAL A 25 -19.08 3.82 -12.74
N TYR A 26 -18.27 4.24 -13.70
CA TYR A 26 -16.89 3.76 -13.89
C TYR A 26 -16.02 4.00 -12.64
N GLU A 27 -16.16 5.15 -11.97
CA GLU A 27 -15.42 5.42 -10.73
C GLU A 27 -15.91 4.59 -9.55
N LYS A 28 -17.22 4.32 -9.45
CA LYS A 28 -17.80 3.48 -8.39
C LYS A 28 -17.48 2.00 -8.54
N GLU A 29 -17.30 1.53 -9.76
CA GLU A 29 -16.97 0.13 -10.05
C GLU A 29 -15.48 -0.19 -9.93
N LYS A 30 -14.61 0.79 -9.64
CA LYS A 30 -13.20 0.50 -9.36
C LYS A 30 -13.12 -0.46 -8.17
N PRO A 31 -12.48 -1.63 -8.31
CA PRO A 31 -12.34 -2.57 -7.21
C PRO A 31 -11.63 -1.89 -6.04
N SER A 32 -12.31 -1.84 -4.88
CA SER A 32 -11.65 -1.43 -3.64
C SER A 32 -10.78 -2.60 -3.16
N TYR A 33 -9.49 -2.53 -3.48
CA TYR A 33 -8.54 -3.52 -3.00
C TYR A 33 -8.24 -3.26 -1.51
N PRO A 34 -8.44 -4.26 -0.64
CA PRO A 34 -8.19 -4.09 0.78
C PRO A 34 -6.71 -3.80 1.04
N LYS A 35 -6.40 -3.11 2.13
CA LYS A 35 -5.02 -2.92 2.60
C LYS A 35 -4.82 -3.66 3.91
N TRP A 36 -3.59 -4.06 4.23
CA TRP A 36 -3.27 -4.56 5.56
C TRP A 36 -2.30 -3.61 6.23
N VAL A 37 -2.63 -3.21 7.46
CA VAL A 37 -1.86 -2.21 8.20
C VAL A 37 -1.53 -2.75 9.58
N GLY A 38 -0.32 -2.51 10.03
CA GLY A 38 0.12 -2.77 11.38
C GLY A 38 1.00 -1.65 11.91
N HIS A 39 0.96 -1.44 13.22
CA HIS A 39 1.80 -0.48 13.91
C HIS A 39 2.75 -1.23 14.83
N SER A 40 4.00 -0.77 14.88
CA SER A 40 5.00 -1.35 15.76
C SER A 40 4.74 -1.01 17.22
N LYS A 41 5.32 -1.79 18.15
CA LYS A 41 5.13 -1.58 19.59
C LYS A 41 5.76 -0.27 20.06
N SER A 42 6.88 0.11 19.45
CA SER A 42 7.57 1.38 19.68
C SER A 42 6.81 2.58 19.10
N GLY A 43 5.82 2.34 18.23
CA GLY A 43 5.11 3.38 17.48
C GLY A 43 5.93 4.02 16.35
N LYS A 44 7.21 3.66 16.19
CA LYS A 44 8.12 4.28 15.21
C LYS A 44 7.91 3.80 13.78
N TRP A 45 7.26 2.66 13.59
CA TRP A 45 7.02 2.08 12.28
C TRP A 45 5.54 1.74 12.07
N THR A 46 5.06 2.03 10.88
CA THR A 46 3.81 1.50 10.34
C THR A 46 4.16 0.62 9.15
N ALA A 47 3.70 -0.63 9.14
CA ALA A 47 3.84 -1.50 7.98
C ALA A 47 2.51 -1.52 7.21
N VAL A 48 2.58 -1.33 5.90
CA VAL A 48 1.42 -1.29 5.01
C VAL A 48 1.64 -2.28 3.88
N LEU A 49 0.68 -3.16 3.64
CA LEU A 49 0.60 -4.01 2.46
C LEU A 49 -0.59 -3.54 1.62
N SER A 50 -0.33 -3.11 0.39
CA SER A 50 -1.34 -2.53 -0.49
C SER A 50 -1.17 -2.97 -1.94
N TYR A 51 -2.28 -2.91 -2.67
CA TYR A 51 -2.32 -3.23 -4.09
C TYR A 51 -1.46 -2.26 -4.91
N ASN A 52 -0.58 -2.80 -5.77
CA ASN A 52 0.40 -2.01 -6.53
C ASN A 52 -0.18 -1.41 -7.83
N GLY A 53 -1.35 -1.83 -8.33
CA GLY A 53 -2.03 -1.15 -9.44
C GLY A 53 -1.36 -1.20 -10.82
N GLU A 54 -0.13 -1.71 -10.93
CA GLU A 54 0.68 -1.59 -12.14
C GLU A 54 0.41 -2.64 -13.24
N LYS A 55 -0.38 -3.70 -12.98
CA LYS A 55 -0.76 -4.68 -14.03
C LYS A 55 -2.24 -5.05 -13.96
N TYR A 56 -2.91 -4.99 -15.11
CA TYR A 56 -4.32 -5.38 -15.26
C TYR A 56 -4.56 -6.88 -15.09
N ASP A 57 -3.54 -7.71 -15.30
CA ASP A 57 -3.69 -9.18 -15.36
C ASP A 57 -3.23 -9.91 -14.10
N ASP A 58 -2.40 -9.29 -13.23
CA ASP A 58 -1.90 -9.92 -12.00
C ASP A 58 -2.13 -9.00 -10.79
N VAL A 59 -3.06 -9.39 -9.91
CA VAL A 59 -3.34 -8.63 -8.69
C VAL A 59 -2.20 -8.80 -7.68
N ASN A 60 -1.24 -7.88 -7.71
CA ASN A 60 -0.05 -7.92 -6.86
C ASN A 60 -0.07 -6.87 -5.75
N TYR A 61 0.42 -7.27 -4.58
CA TYR A 61 0.59 -6.43 -3.41
C TYR A 61 2.06 -6.15 -3.14
N SER A 62 2.35 -4.89 -2.83
CA SER A 62 3.62 -4.44 -2.30
C SER A 62 3.46 -4.02 -0.84
N GLY A 63 4.54 -4.14 -0.07
CA GLY A 63 4.56 -3.88 1.35
C GLY A 63 5.69 -2.95 1.73
N ASP A 64 5.36 -1.87 2.44
CA ASP A 64 6.28 -0.79 2.79
C ASP A 64 6.26 -0.49 4.30
N PHE A 65 7.43 -0.07 4.81
CA PHE A 65 7.56 0.50 6.14
C PHE A 65 7.57 2.03 6.08
N ILE A 66 6.62 2.62 6.82
CA ILE A 66 6.52 4.06 7.04
C ILE A 66 7.13 4.41 8.39
N TRP A 67 8.12 5.30 8.37
CA TRP A 67 8.72 5.86 9.58
C TRP A 67 7.84 6.96 10.19
N ASN A 68 7.46 6.78 11.46
CA ASN A 68 6.62 7.72 12.21
C ASN A 68 7.42 8.65 13.14
N GLY A 69 8.73 8.44 13.31
CA GLY A 69 9.58 9.32 14.11
C GLY A 69 9.88 10.65 13.42
N SER A 70 10.56 11.55 14.11
CA SER A 70 10.90 12.87 13.56
C SER A 70 11.86 12.77 12.36
N LYS A 71 11.88 13.83 11.53
CA LYS A 71 12.86 13.97 10.43
C LYS A 71 14.31 13.94 10.92
N LYS A 72 14.57 14.42 12.14
CA LYS A 72 15.91 14.42 12.76
C LYS A 72 16.34 13.01 13.16
N GLU A 73 15.43 12.23 13.74
CA GLU A 73 15.67 10.82 14.06
C GLU A 73 15.86 10.00 12.78
N LYS A 74 15.02 10.20 11.75
CA LYS A 74 15.11 9.48 10.47
C LYS A 74 16.52 9.50 9.86
N LYS A 75 17.24 10.62 9.97
CA LYS A 75 18.63 10.77 9.46
C LYS A 75 19.66 9.88 10.16
N LYS A 76 19.35 9.38 11.35
CA LYS A 76 20.23 8.54 12.18
C LYS A 76 19.79 7.08 12.21
N VAL A 77 18.75 6.73 11.46
CA VAL A 77 18.18 5.40 11.42
C VAL A 77 18.64 4.70 10.16
N TYR A 78 19.13 3.49 10.33
CA TYR A 78 19.51 2.61 9.22
C TYR A 78 18.69 1.34 9.29
N VAL A 79 17.96 1.03 8.23
CA VAL A 79 17.33 -0.28 8.06
C VAL A 79 18.43 -1.28 7.77
N LEU A 80 18.38 -2.40 8.46
CA LEU A 80 19.38 -3.47 8.34
C LEU A 80 18.85 -4.65 7.53
N LYS A 81 17.54 -4.91 7.65
CA LYS A 81 16.86 -6.04 7.03
C LYS A 81 15.36 -5.93 7.23
N THR A 82 14.62 -6.28 6.20
CA THR A 82 13.16 -6.39 6.24
C THR A 82 12.71 -7.80 5.90
N GLN A 83 11.56 -8.24 6.43
CA GLN A 83 10.99 -9.55 6.09
C GLN A 83 9.47 -9.51 6.07
N TYR A 84 8.90 -10.33 5.19
CA TYR A 84 7.49 -10.61 5.10
C TYR A 84 7.22 -12.07 5.47
N TRP A 85 6.29 -12.29 6.38
CA TRP A 85 5.93 -13.62 6.87
C TRP A 85 4.43 -13.83 6.80
N VAL A 86 4.02 -15.02 6.35
CA VAL A 86 2.62 -15.47 6.37
C VAL A 86 2.56 -16.82 7.07
N ASN A 87 1.73 -16.95 8.10
CA ASN A 87 1.52 -18.19 8.86
C ASN A 87 2.82 -18.87 9.35
N GLY A 88 3.84 -18.07 9.70
CA GLY A 88 5.11 -18.58 10.21
C GLY A 88 6.11 -19.01 9.12
N LYS A 89 5.80 -18.82 7.84
CA LYS A 89 6.76 -18.97 6.73
C LYS A 89 7.21 -17.60 6.24
N MET A 90 8.48 -17.48 5.88
CA MET A 90 9.04 -16.28 5.28
C MET A 90 8.75 -16.31 3.79
N GLU A 91 7.92 -15.39 3.32
CA GLU A 91 7.52 -15.29 1.92
C GLU A 91 8.47 -14.37 1.15
N ALA A 92 8.98 -13.30 1.78
CA ALA A 92 9.90 -12.36 1.17
C ALA A 92 10.81 -11.66 2.19
N GLY A 93 11.81 -10.94 1.66
CA GLY A 93 12.73 -10.07 2.40
C GLY A 93 14.14 -10.64 2.57
N ASP A 94 15.00 -9.83 3.19
CA ASP A 94 16.43 -10.07 3.15
C ASP A 94 16.83 -11.26 4.02
N LYS A 95 17.74 -12.08 3.51
CA LYS A 95 18.39 -13.12 4.32
C LYS A 95 19.64 -12.57 5.02
N THR A 96 20.33 -11.64 4.36
CA THR A 96 21.54 -10.97 4.81
C THR A 96 21.25 -9.57 5.35
N VAL A 97 22.17 -9.02 6.13
CA VAL A 97 22.06 -7.63 6.62
C VAL A 97 22.63 -6.69 5.55
N ALA A 98 21.83 -5.71 5.14
CA ALA A 98 22.23 -4.60 4.29
C ALA A 98 21.92 -3.30 5.01
N LYS A 99 22.93 -2.45 5.22
CA LYS A 99 22.77 -1.19 5.97
C LYS A 99 22.32 -0.08 5.02
N GLU A 100 21.02 0.20 5.03
CA GLU A 100 20.41 1.22 4.19
C GLU A 100 19.79 2.34 5.03
N ARG A 101 19.77 3.56 4.51
CA ARG A 101 19.05 4.65 5.18
C ARG A 101 17.56 4.46 4.99
N VAL A 102 16.76 4.87 5.98
CA VAL A 102 15.30 4.90 5.83
C VAL A 102 14.91 5.77 4.63
N SER A 103 14.34 5.14 3.61
CA SER A 103 13.76 5.77 2.43
C SER A 103 12.22 5.73 2.53
N PRO A 104 11.50 6.52 1.70
CA PRO A 104 10.08 6.26 1.46
C PRO A 104 9.83 4.85 0.91
N ASP A 105 10.79 4.31 0.17
CA ASP A 105 10.72 3.04 -0.55
C ASP A 105 11.29 1.87 0.26
N THR A 106 11.25 1.96 1.60
CA THR A 106 11.71 0.86 2.46
C THR A 106 10.68 -0.27 2.43
N GLY A 107 10.79 -1.10 1.39
CA GLY A 107 9.92 -2.24 1.15
C GLY A 107 10.27 -3.46 2.00
N PHE A 108 9.29 -4.32 2.21
CA PHE A 108 9.45 -5.68 2.76
C PHE A 108 8.93 -6.77 1.83
N VAL A 109 8.16 -6.41 0.80
CA VAL A 109 7.74 -7.29 -0.30
C VAL A 109 7.29 -6.45 -1.49
N GLU A 110 7.62 -6.86 -2.72
CA GLU A 110 7.27 -6.12 -3.93
C GLU A 110 6.13 -6.79 -4.73
N TYR A 111 6.10 -8.13 -4.73
CA TYR A 111 5.12 -8.94 -5.45
C TYR A 111 4.62 -10.09 -4.58
N SER A 112 3.51 -9.85 -3.86
CA SER A 112 2.80 -10.86 -3.08
C SER A 112 1.36 -11.01 -3.53
N GLU A 113 0.82 -12.22 -3.41
CA GLU A 113 -0.63 -12.43 -3.39
C GLU A 113 -1.26 -11.71 -2.18
N ALA A 114 -2.55 -11.42 -2.29
CA ALA A 114 -3.35 -10.95 -1.16
C ALA A 114 -3.41 -12.03 -0.05
N PRO A 115 -3.22 -11.67 1.23
CA PRO A 115 -3.44 -12.62 2.32
C PRO A 115 -4.83 -13.25 2.29
N LYS A 116 -4.89 -14.58 2.34
CA LYS A 116 -6.13 -15.36 2.31
C LYS A 116 -6.86 -15.28 3.65
N LYS A 117 -8.15 -15.66 3.65
CA LYS A 117 -8.96 -15.67 4.87
C LYS A 117 -8.34 -16.63 5.91
N GLY A 118 -8.11 -16.12 7.12
CA GLY A 118 -7.49 -16.87 8.21
C GLY A 118 -5.97 -16.78 8.25
N GLU A 119 -5.32 -16.19 7.24
CA GLU A 119 -3.88 -15.96 7.28
C GLU A 119 -3.52 -14.79 8.20
N HIS A 120 -2.34 -14.88 8.79
CA HIS A 120 -1.81 -13.90 9.73
C HIS A 120 -0.48 -13.32 9.22
N PRO A 121 -0.53 -12.39 8.25
CA PRO A 121 0.67 -11.75 7.73
C PRO A 121 1.37 -10.88 8.79
N LYS A 122 2.70 -10.86 8.74
CA LYS A 122 3.56 -10.07 9.64
C LYS A 122 4.70 -9.46 8.83
N ALA A 123 4.99 -8.19 9.11
CA ALA A 123 6.21 -7.54 8.63
C ALA A 123 7.23 -7.52 9.78
N VAL A 124 8.49 -7.80 9.49
CA VAL A 124 9.59 -7.76 10.45
C VAL A 124 10.61 -6.75 9.97
N ILE A 125 11.02 -5.84 10.84
CA ILE A 125 12.05 -4.84 10.55
C ILE A 125 13.16 -4.91 11.58
N TYR A 126 14.38 -4.89 11.07
CA TYR A 126 15.61 -4.71 11.84
C TYR A 126 16.17 -3.34 11.47
N TRP A 127 16.48 -2.52 12.47
CA TRP A 127 17.09 -1.21 12.23
C TRP A 127 18.11 -0.86 13.30
N GLU A 128 19.05 -0.01 12.95
CA GLU A 128 20.01 0.59 13.86
C GLU A 128 19.62 2.04 14.13
N GLU A 129 19.57 2.44 15.39
CA GLU A 129 19.34 3.82 15.83
C GLU A 129 20.30 4.13 16.99
N ASN A 130 21.10 5.18 16.85
CA ASN A 130 22.13 5.56 17.83
C ASN A 130 23.06 4.38 18.22
N ASN A 131 23.54 3.64 17.22
CA ASN A 131 24.40 2.44 17.36
C ASN A 131 23.76 1.27 18.13
N LYS A 132 22.44 1.27 18.33
CA LYS A 132 21.70 0.15 18.90
C LYS A 132 20.86 -0.52 17.84
N VAL A 133 20.92 -1.85 17.79
CA VAL A 133 20.08 -2.65 16.89
C VAL A 133 18.75 -2.94 17.56
N HIS A 134 17.69 -2.70 16.82
CA HIS A 134 16.31 -2.95 17.21
C HIS A 134 15.67 -3.93 16.24
N LYS A 135 14.69 -4.68 16.75
CA LYS A 135 13.86 -5.61 15.98
C LYS A 135 12.42 -5.43 16.39
N GLU A 136 11.53 -5.30 15.41
CA GLU A 136 10.09 -5.36 15.66
C GLU A 136 9.39 -6.31 14.70
N VAL A 137 8.39 -7.00 15.23
CA VAL A 137 7.46 -7.84 14.48
C VAL A 137 6.12 -7.13 14.52
N ILE A 138 5.61 -6.78 13.35
CA ILE A 138 4.40 -5.97 13.15
C ILE A 138 3.32 -6.85 12.53
N PRO A 139 2.30 -7.29 13.30
CA PRO A 139 1.16 -8.00 12.74
C PRO A 139 0.35 -7.10 11.83
N LEU A 140 0.04 -7.57 10.62
CA LEU A 140 -0.72 -6.84 9.62
C LEU A 140 -2.20 -7.22 9.71
N LYS A 141 -3.08 -6.24 9.84
CA LYS A 141 -4.53 -6.45 9.93
C LYS A 141 -5.24 -5.83 8.74
N LYS A 142 -6.19 -6.57 8.18
CA LYS A 142 -7.01 -6.10 7.05
C LYS A 142 -7.78 -4.83 7.46
N LYS A 143 -7.61 -3.78 6.67
CA LYS A 143 -8.38 -2.54 6.67
C LYS A 143 -9.30 -2.58 5.45
N LYS A 144 -10.57 -2.23 5.68
CA LYS A 144 -11.56 -2.05 4.62
C LYS A 144 -11.37 -0.70 3.94
#